data_AF-A0A7X4B645-F1
#
_entry.id   AF-A0A7X4B645-F1
#
_cell.length_a   1.000
_cell.length_b   1.000
_cell.length_c   1.000
_cell.angle_alpha   90.00
_cell.angle_beta   90.00
_cell.angle_gamma   90.00
#
_symmetry.space_group_name_H-M   'P 1'
#
loop_
_entity.id
_entity.type
_entity.pdbx_description
1 polymer ?
#
loop_
_entity_poly.entity_id
_entity_poly.type
_entity_poly.pdbx_seq_one_letter_code
_entity_poly.pdbx_strand_id
1 'polypeptide(L)'
;MTTYKHKSQHLNLQIAEEIVKITLKGTGSIACITKCVLEHHTQHGGLPLASDEILHSPYDSVDAYMRGLTEYVLYELNEKGYVEHNSDEGTWQIYEYPLRVFGEGEGAVYVFYDDRDAILHKTSDGRWACNIGYTEHDVSQRVCEQTKQWTQHPTIALILKTDTPKDLEEALHYLLKRCGCWRKDLKDKGAGREWFDTTPDKVLMLYKHIQLCYERRLSIYELYRSSK
;
A
#
# COMPACT_ATOMS: atom_id res chain seq x y z
N MET A 1 19.37 18.20 0.95
CA MET A 1 19.72 17.10 1.85
C MET A 1 18.68 17.08 2.95
N THR A 2 17.76 16.11 2.93
CA THR A 2 16.80 15.91 4.02
C THR A 2 17.56 15.35 5.22
N THR A 3 17.60 16.11 6.31
CA THR A 3 18.24 15.69 7.56
C THR A 3 17.44 14.52 8.16
N TYR A 4 18.11 13.41 8.48
CA TYR A 4 17.47 12.28 9.15
C TYR A 4 16.89 12.73 10.50
N LYS A 5 15.57 12.56 10.65
CA LYS A 5 14.78 13.07 11.79
C LYS A 5 15.21 12.51 13.15
N HIS A 6 15.74 11.29 13.17
CA HIS A 6 16.09 10.56 14.40
C HIS A 6 17.59 10.49 14.67
N LYS A 7 18.37 11.43 14.11
CA LYS A 7 19.79 11.53 14.38
C LYS A 7 20.03 11.69 15.90
N SER A 8 21.00 10.95 16.42
CA SER A 8 21.40 10.94 17.83
C SER A 8 20.31 10.48 18.82
N GLN A 9 19.22 9.89 18.35
CA GLN A 9 18.23 9.21 19.20
C GLN A 9 18.56 7.72 19.26
N HIS A 10 18.26 7.06 20.38
CA HIS A 10 18.29 5.60 20.47
C HIS A 10 17.14 4.99 19.69
N LEU A 11 17.40 3.91 18.96
CA LEU A 11 16.38 3.13 18.29
C LEU A 11 15.32 2.68 19.29
N ASN A 12 14.06 2.89 18.96
CA ASN A 12 12.91 2.46 19.76
C ASN A 12 11.79 1.99 18.82
N LEU A 13 10.67 1.59 19.40
CA LEU A 13 9.51 1.08 18.66
C LEU A 13 9.03 2.03 17.56
N GLN A 14 8.84 3.31 17.89
CA GLN A 14 8.33 4.31 16.94
C GLN A 14 9.30 4.52 15.77
N ILE A 15 10.60 4.58 16.06
CA ILE A 15 11.63 4.77 15.02
C ILE A 15 11.70 3.53 14.12
N ALA A 16 11.63 2.33 14.69
CA ALA A 16 11.60 1.09 13.92
C ALA A 16 10.37 1.02 13.01
N GLU A 17 9.18 1.37 13.52
CA GLU A 17 7.95 1.46 12.72
C GLU A 17 8.11 2.47 11.56
N GLU A 18 8.63 3.68 11.82
CA GLU A 18 8.88 4.68 10.79
C GLU A 18 9.84 4.17 9.70
N ILE A 19 10.94 3.49 10.08
CA ILE A 19 11.91 2.92 9.14
C ILE A 19 11.26 1.81 8.29
N VAL A 20 10.53 0.88 8.90
CA VAL A 20 9.86 -0.20 8.16
C VAL A 20 8.83 0.38 7.17
N LYS A 21 8.00 1.34 7.61
CA LYS A 21 6.99 1.97 6.75
C LYS A 21 7.58 2.76 5.59
N ILE A 22 8.54 3.64 5.89
CA ILE A 22 8.95 4.70 4.95
C ILE A 22 10.11 4.24 4.09
N THR A 23 11.01 3.41 4.65
CA THR A 23 12.29 3.11 4.01
C THR A 23 12.35 1.70 3.44
N LEU A 24 11.89 0.70 4.18
CA LEU A 24 12.04 -0.70 3.77
C LEU A 24 10.96 -1.10 2.76
N LYS A 25 11.34 -1.93 1.78
CA LYS A 25 10.48 -2.47 0.73
C LYS A 25 10.92 -3.88 0.33
N GLY A 26 9.98 -4.72 -0.07
CA GLY A 26 10.22 -6.08 -0.54
C GLY A 26 10.08 -7.16 0.55
N THR A 27 10.51 -8.38 0.21
CA THR A 27 10.34 -9.56 1.07
C THR A 27 11.58 -9.82 1.93
N GLY A 28 11.39 -10.18 3.20
CA GLY A 28 12.48 -10.61 4.06
C GLY A 28 12.04 -11.41 5.28
N SER A 29 12.93 -12.25 5.81
CA SER A 29 12.71 -12.85 7.13
C SER A 29 12.81 -11.78 8.22
N ILE A 30 12.21 -12.05 9.38
CA ILE A 30 12.30 -11.16 10.55
C ILE A 30 13.76 -10.79 10.89
N ALA A 31 14.69 -11.74 10.79
CA ALA A 31 16.10 -11.52 11.05
C ALA A 31 16.72 -10.53 10.05
N CYS A 32 16.37 -10.65 8.77
CA CYS A 32 16.83 -9.75 7.72
C CYS A 32 16.27 -8.34 7.94
N ILE A 33 14.98 -8.22 8.22
CA ILE A 33 14.32 -6.94 8.45
C ILE A 33 14.90 -6.24 9.68
N THR A 34 15.08 -6.98 10.78
CA THR A 34 15.71 -6.47 12.01
C THR A 34 17.08 -5.85 11.72
N LYS A 35 17.90 -6.56 10.94
CA LYS A 35 19.21 -6.08 10.52
C LYS A 35 19.10 -4.81 9.67
N CYS A 36 18.21 -4.79 8.68
CA CYS A 36 17.98 -3.62 7.82
C CYS A 36 17.54 -2.38 8.63
N VAL A 37 16.66 -2.55 9.61
CA VAL A 37 16.22 -1.45 10.50
C VAL A 37 17.41 -0.86 11.26
N LEU A 38 18.21 -1.73 11.89
CA LEU A 38 19.37 -1.30 12.68
C LEU A 38 20.44 -0.64 11.81
N GLU A 39 20.77 -1.23 10.67
CA GLU A 39 21.75 -0.70 9.72
C GLU A 39 21.30 0.66 9.19
N HIS A 40 20.03 0.80 8.78
CA HIS A 40 19.51 2.08 8.31
C HIS A 40 19.62 3.16 9.40
N HIS A 41 19.16 2.87 10.63
CA HIS A 41 19.18 3.84 11.72
C HIS A 41 20.60 4.31 12.06
N THR A 42 21.52 3.36 12.21
CA THR A 42 22.93 3.65 12.57
C THR A 42 23.68 4.38 11.47
N GLN A 43 23.51 3.99 10.20
CA GLN A 43 24.13 4.66 9.06
C GLN A 43 23.71 6.14 8.93
N HIS A 44 22.50 6.48 9.39
CA HIS A 44 21.99 7.85 9.36
C HIS A 44 22.26 8.62 10.67
N GLY A 45 23.11 8.08 11.55
CA GLY A 45 23.58 8.74 12.77
C GLY A 45 22.66 8.58 13.98
N GLY A 46 21.73 7.62 13.92
CA GLY A 46 21.00 7.13 15.08
C GLY A 46 21.88 6.26 15.99
N LEU A 47 21.46 6.12 17.24
CA LEU A 47 22.13 5.27 18.23
C LEU A 47 21.42 3.92 18.31
N PRO A 48 22.13 2.81 18.57
CA PRO A 48 21.49 1.52 18.85
C PRO A 48 20.59 1.61 20.10
N LEU A 49 19.89 0.53 20.46
CA LEU A 49 19.07 0.48 21.68
C LEU A 49 19.82 1.04 22.91
N ALA A 50 19.06 1.66 23.82
CA ALA A 50 19.62 2.16 25.06
C ALA A 50 19.99 1.01 26.01
N SER A 51 21.08 1.16 26.76
CA SER A 51 21.63 0.09 27.62
C SER A 51 20.70 -0.33 28.75
N ASP A 52 19.84 0.58 29.22
CA ASP A 52 18.83 0.38 30.25
C ASP A 52 17.60 -0.41 29.75
N GLU A 53 17.21 -0.25 28.48
CA GLU A 53 16.16 -1.07 27.86
C GLU A 53 16.58 -2.55 27.74
N ILE A 54 17.88 -2.80 27.57
CA ILE A 54 18.46 -4.15 27.49
C ILE A 54 18.47 -4.82 28.88
N LEU A 55 18.77 -4.07 29.94
CA LEU A 55 18.91 -4.57 31.32
C LEU A 55 17.59 -5.04 31.96
N HIS A 56 16.45 -4.56 31.47
CA HIS A 56 15.11 -4.89 32.00
C HIS A 56 14.30 -5.81 31.09
N SER A 57 14.94 -6.38 30.07
CA SER A 57 14.27 -7.24 29.11
C SER A 57 14.18 -8.69 29.58
N PRO A 58 13.08 -9.41 29.25
CA PRO A 58 13.02 -10.87 29.39
C PRO A 58 13.85 -11.63 28.34
N TYR A 59 14.53 -10.94 27.41
CA TYR A 59 15.30 -11.55 26.32
C TYR A 59 16.77 -11.77 26.68
N ASP A 60 17.32 -12.93 26.30
CA ASP A 60 18.70 -13.34 26.64
C ASP A 60 19.80 -12.58 25.88
N SER A 61 19.45 -11.75 24.89
CA SER A 61 20.41 -10.94 24.12
C SER A 61 19.77 -9.72 23.47
N VAL A 62 20.61 -8.72 23.13
CA VAL A 62 20.21 -7.53 22.35
C VAL A 62 19.59 -7.93 21.02
N ASP A 63 20.13 -8.95 20.36
CA ASP A 63 19.60 -9.47 19.10
C ASP A 63 18.20 -10.07 19.26
N ALA A 64 17.96 -10.80 20.36
CA ALA A 64 16.64 -11.35 20.67
C ALA A 64 15.62 -10.23 20.98
N TYR A 65 16.04 -9.21 21.73
CA TYR A 65 15.21 -8.02 21.97
C TYR A 65 14.84 -7.33 20.65
N MET A 66 15.84 -7.06 19.81
CA MET A 66 15.65 -6.38 18.54
C MET A 66 14.71 -7.15 17.60
N ARG A 67 14.81 -8.47 17.60
CA ARG A 67 13.87 -9.34 16.87
C ARG A 67 12.47 -9.20 17.44
N GLY A 68 12.28 -9.29 18.77
CA GLY A 68 10.97 -9.14 19.39
C GLY A 68 10.32 -7.77 19.12
N LEU A 69 11.11 -6.69 19.18
CA LEU A 69 10.65 -5.35 18.81
C LEU A 69 10.23 -5.28 17.33
N THR A 70 11.06 -5.82 16.44
CA THR A 70 10.77 -5.84 15.00
C THR A 70 9.54 -6.70 14.70
N GLU A 71 9.38 -7.84 15.38
CA GLU A 71 8.22 -8.71 15.28
C GLU A 71 6.94 -7.96 15.64
N TYR A 72 6.95 -7.29 16.79
CA TYR A 72 5.82 -6.50 17.26
C TYR A 72 5.45 -5.41 16.25
N VAL A 73 6.43 -4.65 15.75
CA VAL A 73 6.22 -3.66 14.69
C VAL A 73 5.57 -4.30 13.46
N LEU A 74 6.09 -5.44 13.00
CA LEU A 74 5.56 -6.10 11.81
C LEU A 74 4.11 -6.56 12.00
N TYR A 75 3.74 -7.08 13.17
CA TYR A 75 2.35 -7.40 13.47
C TYR A 75 1.44 -6.17 13.49
N GLU A 76 1.84 -5.08 14.14
CA GLU A 76 1.05 -3.83 14.12
C GLU A 76 0.90 -3.26 12.70
N LEU A 77 1.95 -3.40 11.88
CA LEU A 77 1.93 -2.96 10.49
C LEU A 77 1.10 -3.86 9.59
N ASN A 78 0.95 -5.13 9.94
CA ASN A 78 0.12 -6.07 9.20
C ASN A 78 -1.36 -5.70 9.31
N GLU A 79 -1.83 -5.39 10.52
CA GLU A 79 -3.19 -4.89 10.75
C GLU A 79 -3.49 -3.60 9.98
N LYS A 80 -2.45 -2.77 9.79
CA LYS A 80 -2.52 -1.50 9.04
C LYS A 80 -2.27 -1.67 7.54
N GLY A 81 -2.04 -2.90 7.05
CA GLY A 81 -1.83 -3.20 5.63
C GLY A 81 -0.48 -2.76 5.05
N TYR A 82 0.51 -2.42 5.89
CA TYR A 82 1.86 -2.06 5.44
C TYR A 82 2.74 -3.27 5.14
N VAL A 83 2.44 -4.41 5.77
CA VAL A 83 3.18 -5.66 5.58
C VAL A 83 2.23 -6.85 5.52
N GLU A 84 2.67 -7.95 4.91
CA GLU A 84 1.97 -9.23 4.91
C GLU A 84 2.90 -10.36 5.37
N HIS A 85 2.42 -11.22 6.27
CA HIS A 85 3.19 -12.36 6.78
C HIS A 85 2.87 -13.62 5.98
N ASN A 86 3.90 -14.23 5.40
CA ASN A 86 3.84 -15.57 4.83
C ASN A 86 4.33 -16.58 5.88
N SER A 87 3.39 -17.28 6.51
CA SER A 87 3.68 -18.26 7.57
C SER A 87 4.44 -19.49 7.07
N ASP A 88 4.25 -19.88 5.81
CA ASP A 88 4.85 -21.08 5.25
C ASP A 88 6.35 -20.89 5.00
N GLU A 89 6.73 -19.67 4.59
CA GLU A 89 8.12 -19.30 4.33
C GLU A 89 8.79 -18.60 5.52
N GLY A 90 8.03 -18.17 6.52
CA GLY A 90 8.53 -17.36 7.64
C GLY A 90 9.05 -15.99 7.18
N THR A 91 8.42 -15.41 6.16
CA THR A 91 8.83 -14.16 5.53
C THR A 91 7.74 -13.11 5.63
N TRP A 92 8.16 -11.84 5.54
CA TRP A 92 7.29 -10.69 5.54
C TRP A 92 7.49 -9.89 4.25
N GLN A 93 6.39 -9.57 3.57
CA GLN A 93 6.38 -8.64 2.45
C GLN A 93 6.12 -7.22 2.98
N ILE A 94 6.98 -6.26 2.66
CA ILE A 94 6.83 -4.85 3.05
C ILE A 94 6.48 -4.01 1.82
N TYR A 95 5.30 -3.38 1.83
CA TYR A 95 4.76 -2.67 0.67
C TYR A 95 5.22 -1.21 0.59
N GLU A 96 5.35 -0.68 -0.63
CA GLU A 96 5.55 0.77 -0.87
C GLU A 96 4.30 1.58 -0.57
N TYR A 97 3.15 1.03 -0.94
CA TYR A 97 1.85 1.60 -0.66
C TYR A 97 1.09 0.64 0.24
N PRO A 98 0.86 0.98 1.53
CA PRO A 98 0.01 0.15 2.37
C PRO A 98 -1.36 0.02 1.75
N LEU A 99 -2.03 -1.11 2.01
CA LEU A 99 -3.43 -1.25 1.67
C LEU A 99 -4.24 -0.14 2.34
N ARG A 100 -4.92 0.67 1.53
CA ARG A 100 -5.84 1.70 2.02
C ARG A 100 -7.26 1.37 1.61
N VAL A 101 -8.19 1.45 2.56
CA VAL A 101 -9.61 1.20 2.32
C VAL A 101 -10.39 2.49 2.54
N PHE A 102 -11.24 2.87 1.59
CA PHE A 102 -12.11 4.05 1.66
C PHE A 102 -13.53 3.71 1.21
N GLY A 103 -14.51 4.47 1.70
CA GLY A 103 -15.92 4.29 1.34
C GLY A 103 -16.60 3.18 2.14
N GLU A 104 -17.87 2.93 1.80
CA GLU A 104 -18.73 1.92 2.39
C GLU A 104 -19.53 1.23 1.28
N GLY A 105 -20.00 0.00 1.54
CA GLY A 105 -20.79 -0.80 0.60
C GLY A 105 -20.26 -2.22 0.42
N GLU A 106 -21.10 -3.09 -0.14
CA GLU A 106 -20.78 -4.51 -0.30
C GLU A 106 -19.75 -4.77 -1.42
N GLY A 107 -19.80 -3.95 -2.48
CA GLY A 107 -18.87 -4.01 -3.60
C GLY A 107 -17.59 -3.20 -3.38
N ALA A 108 -16.62 -3.40 -4.27
CA ALA A 108 -15.38 -2.65 -4.27
C ALA A 108 -14.82 -2.39 -5.66
N VAL A 109 -14.17 -1.25 -5.83
CA VAL A 109 -13.13 -1.03 -6.86
C VAL A 109 -11.78 -1.12 -6.19
N TYR A 110 -10.83 -1.83 -6.76
CA TYR A 110 -9.50 -2.04 -6.19
C TYR A 110 -8.39 -1.67 -7.16
N VAL A 111 -7.22 -1.37 -6.61
CA VAL A 111 -5.99 -1.10 -7.38
C VAL A 111 -4.92 -2.07 -6.92
N PHE A 112 -4.38 -2.84 -7.86
CA PHE A 112 -3.23 -3.70 -7.61
C PHE A 112 -2.16 -3.56 -8.70
N TYR A 113 -0.94 -4.00 -8.40
CA TYR A 113 0.19 -4.00 -9.33
C TYR A 113 1.22 -5.08 -8.97
N ASP A 114 2.16 -5.36 -9.89
CA ASP A 114 3.36 -6.17 -9.64
C ASP A 114 4.49 -5.24 -9.16
N ASP A 115 5.05 -5.47 -7.98
CA ASP A 115 6.14 -4.66 -7.41
C ASP A 115 7.37 -4.61 -8.34
N ARG A 116 7.68 -5.71 -9.03
CA ARG A 116 8.86 -5.78 -9.94
C ARG A 116 8.62 -4.94 -11.18
N ASP A 117 7.41 -5.02 -11.75
CA ASP A 117 7.03 -4.19 -12.89
C ASP A 117 7.01 -2.71 -12.50
N ALA A 118 6.51 -2.40 -11.29
CA ALA A 118 6.50 -1.07 -10.74
C ALA A 118 7.90 -0.45 -10.60
N ILE A 119 8.90 -1.25 -10.21
CA ILE A 119 10.29 -0.82 -10.09
C ILE A 119 10.95 -0.67 -11.48
N LEU A 120 10.78 -1.67 -12.35
CA LEU A 120 11.48 -1.74 -13.64
C LEU A 120 10.92 -0.77 -14.69
N HIS A 121 9.61 -0.53 -14.67
CA HIS A 121 8.91 0.23 -15.70
C HIS A 121 8.28 1.51 -15.16
N LYS A 122 8.78 2.02 -14.03
CA LYS A 122 8.39 3.33 -13.50
C LYS A 122 8.68 4.40 -14.55
N THR A 123 7.67 5.17 -14.90
CA THR A 123 7.79 6.32 -15.80
C THR A 123 8.64 7.41 -15.15
N SER A 124 9.13 8.36 -15.96
CA SER A 124 9.91 9.50 -15.45
C SER A 124 9.14 10.38 -14.46
N ASP A 125 7.81 10.38 -14.52
CA ASP A 125 6.93 11.08 -13.57
C ASP A 125 6.44 10.19 -12.42
N GLY A 126 7.07 9.03 -12.22
CA GLY A 126 6.87 8.18 -11.05
C GLY A 126 5.63 7.29 -11.08
N ARG A 127 4.99 7.11 -12.24
CA ARG A 127 3.83 6.23 -12.42
C ARG A 127 4.27 4.84 -12.89
N TRP A 128 3.43 3.84 -12.68
CA TRP A 128 3.66 2.49 -13.20
C TRP A 128 2.33 1.82 -13.56
N ALA A 129 2.41 0.63 -14.15
CA ALA A 129 1.24 -0.14 -14.52
C ALA A 129 0.47 -0.61 -13.28
N CYS A 130 -0.71 -0.05 -13.07
CA CYS A 130 -1.68 -0.54 -12.10
C CYS A 130 -2.89 -1.12 -12.82
N ASN A 131 -3.38 -2.25 -12.33
CA ASN A 131 -4.70 -2.76 -12.68
C ASN A 131 -5.74 -2.09 -11.76
N ILE A 132 -6.86 -1.66 -12.34
CA ILE A 132 -7.99 -1.09 -11.62
C ILE A 132 -9.22 -1.91 -11.98
N GLY A 133 -9.60 -2.83 -11.11
CA GLY A 133 -10.75 -3.71 -11.32
C GLY A 133 -11.85 -3.46 -10.29
N TYR A 134 -12.98 -4.14 -10.48
CA TYR A 134 -14.05 -4.18 -9.49
C TYR A 134 -14.45 -5.61 -9.13
N THR A 135 -15.17 -5.73 -8.02
CA THR A 135 -15.77 -6.97 -7.53
C THR A 135 -16.99 -6.67 -6.67
N GLU A 136 -17.94 -7.60 -6.64
CA GLU A 136 -19.07 -7.64 -5.69
C GLU A 136 -18.77 -8.59 -4.52
N HIS A 137 -17.54 -9.12 -4.46
CA HIS A 137 -17.09 -10.14 -3.52
C HIS A 137 -15.76 -9.71 -2.85
N ASP A 138 -15.08 -10.66 -2.20
CA ASP A 138 -13.78 -10.44 -1.60
C ASP A 138 -12.74 -9.99 -2.64
N VAL A 139 -12.01 -8.90 -2.32
CA VAL A 139 -11.02 -8.30 -3.22
C VAL A 139 -9.79 -9.19 -3.33
N SER A 140 -9.29 -9.71 -2.21
CA SER A 140 -8.08 -10.53 -2.17
C SER A 140 -8.26 -11.81 -3.00
N GLN A 141 -9.41 -12.47 -2.87
CA GLN A 141 -9.78 -13.61 -3.68
C GLN A 141 -9.82 -13.24 -5.17
N ARG A 142 -10.50 -12.15 -5.52
CA ARG A 142 -10.62 -11.71 -6.93
C ARG A 142 -9.27 -11.42 -7.56
N VAL A 143 -8.41 -10.68 -6.85
CA VAL A 143 -7.06 -10.35 -7.33
C VAL A 143 -6.23 -11.64 -7.48
N CYS A 144 -6.27 -12.53 -6.49
CA CYS A 144 -5.60 -13.83 -6.55
C CYS A 144 -6.05 -14.63 -7.79
N GLU A 145 -7.34 -14.64 -8.11
CA GLU A 145 -7.87 -15.29 -9.32
C GLU A 145 -7.33 -14.70 -10.62
N GLN A 146 -7.17 -13.37 -10.68
CA GLN A 146 -6.61 -12.67 -11.85
C GLN A 146 -5.10 -12.86 -11.99
N THR A 147 -4.39 -13.10 -10.88
CA THR A 147 -2.92 -13.21 -10.85
C THR A 147 -2.42 -14.62 -10.59
N LYS A 148 -3.25 -15.67 -10.76
CA LYS A 148 -2.88 -17.08 -10.51
C LYS A 148 -1.58 -17.54 -11.18
N GLN A 149 -1.21 -16.93 -12.31
CA GLN A 149 -0.01 -17.29 -13.07
C GLN A 149 1.22 -16.44 -12.71
N TRP A 150 1.09 -15.52 -11.77
CA TRP A 150 2.18 -14.66 -11.37
C TRP A 150 3.13 -15.41 -10.45
N THR A 151 4.42 -15.12 -10.61
CA THR A 151 5.49 -15.70 -9.78
C THR A 151 5.64 -15.01 -8.42
N GLN A 152 4.99 -13.86 -8.23
CA GLN A 152 4.92 -13.14 -6.96
C GLN A 152 3.49 -12.66 -6.72
N HIS A 153 3.14 -12.53 -5.45
CA HIS A 153 1.85 -11.99 -5.04
C HIS A 153 1.73 -10.52 -5.47
N PRO A 154 0.58 -10.12 -6.06
CA PRO A 154 0.34 -8.72 -6.40
C PRO A 154 0.20 -7.86 -5.13
N THR A 155 0.63 -6.61 -5.22
CA THR A 155 0.40 -5.61 -4.17
C THR A 155 -0.96 -4.97 -4.38
N ILE A 156 -1.89 -5.16 -3.44
CA ILE A 156 -3.19 -4.45 -3.42
C ILE A 156 -3.03 -3.18 -2.59
N ALA A 157 -3.01 -2.03 -3.25
CA ALA A 157 -2.66 -0.75 -2.61
C ALA A 157 -3.87 0.16 -2.31
N LEU A 158 -5.04 -0.14 -2.87
CA LEU A 158 -6.24 0.66 -2.66
C LEU A 158 -7.49 -0.20 -2.85
N ILE A 159 -8.44 -0.06 -1.93
CA ILE A 159 -9.81 -0.59 -2.03
C ILE A 159 -10.78 0.58 -1.79
N LEU A 160 -11.72 0.74 -2.70
CA LEU A 160 -12.78 1.75 -2.69
C LEU A 160 -14.12 1.03 -2.59
N LYS A 161 -14.67 0.94 -1.39
CA LYS A 161 -15.97 0.33 -1.10
C LYS A 161 -17.11 1.19 -1.64
N THR A 162 -18.09 0.53 -2.26
CA THR A 162 -19.25 1.15 -2.89
C THR A 162 -20.34 0.11 -3.19
N ASP A 163 -21.60 0.53 -3.16
CA ASP A 163 -22.73 -0.29 -3.61
C ASP A 163 -22.85 -0.36 -5.15
N THR A 164 -22.14 0.50 -5.88
CA THR A 164 -22.12 0.54 -7.35
C THR A 164 -20.70 0.36 -7.89
N PRO A 165 -20.04 -0.79 -7.64
CA PRO A 165 -18.63 -0.99 -7.96
C PRO A 165 -18.31 -0.88 -9.45
N LYS A 166 -19.19 -1.40 -10.31
CA LYS A 166 -19.04 -1.30 -11.75
C LYS A 166 -19.09 0.15 -12.26
N ASP A 167 -20.08 0.92 -11.83
CA ASP A 167 -20.23 2.32 -12.26
C ASP A 167 -19.04 3.18 -11.81
N LEU A 168 -18.53 2.92 -10.60
CA LEU A 168 -17.34 3.60 -10.09
C LEU A 168 -16.09 3.24 -10.88
N GLU A 169 -15.89 1.96 -11.21
CA GLU A 169 -14.77 1.51 -12.05
C GLU A 169 -14.82 2.18 -13.43
N GLU A 170 -15.98 2.16 -14.09
CA GLU A 170 -16.17 2.76 -15.41
C GLU A 170 -15.86 4.27 -15.40
N ALA A 171 -16.30 4.98 -14.34
CA ALA A 171 -15.99 6.40 -14.16
C ALA A 171 -14.48 6.66 -13.98
N LEU A 172 -13.81 5.86 -13.15
CA LEU A 172 -12.36 5.96 -12.94
C LEU A 172 -11.58 5.65 -14.22
N HIS A 173 -11.94 4.57 -14.92
CA HIS A 173 -11.34 4.21 -16.21
C HIS A 173 -11.51 5.31 -17.24
N TYR A 174 -12.69 5.92 -17.32
CA TYR A 174 -12.96 7.03 -18.23
C TYR A 174 -12.03 8.21 -17.95
N LEU A 175 -11.93 8.65 -16.69
CA LEU A 175 -11.06 9.76 -16.30
C LEU A 175 -9.59 9.45 -16.59
N LEU A 176 -9.12 8.25 -16.27
CA LEU A 176 -7.74 7.85 -16.54
C LEU A 176 -7.43 7.76 -18.04
N LYS A 177 -8.36 7.27 -18.87
CA LYS A 177 -8.24 7.31 -20.34
C LYS A 177 -8.13 8.74 -20.83
N ARG A 178 -8.96 9.66 -20.32
CA ARG A 178 -8.92 11.09 -20.67
C ARG A 178 -7.62 11.76 -20.24
N CYS A 179 -7.00 11.29 -19.16
CA CYS A 179 -5.66 11.71 -18.73
C CYS A 179 -4.52 11.04 -19.51
N GLY A 180 -4.78 10.28 -20.57
CA GLY A 180 -3.75 9.60 -21.36
C GLY A 180 -2.99 8.52 -20.60
N CYS A 181 -3.58 7.96 -19.54
CA CYS A 181 -2.92 6.97 -18.67
C CYS A 181 -3.16 5.53 -19.12
N TRP A 182 -3.95 5.28 -20.16
CA TRP A 182 -4.38 3.93 -20.49
C TRP A 182 -3.30 3.12 -21.21
N ARG A 183 -2.98 1.94 -20.68
CA ARG A 183 -1.99 1.01 -21.23
C ARG A 183 -2.59 0.13 -22.32
N LYS A 184 -2.82 0.76 -23.47
CA LYS A 184 -3.33 0.07 -24.66
C LYS A 184 -2.40 -1.05 -25.13
N ASP A 185 -1.09 -0.88 -24.97
CA ASP A 185 -0.07 -1.88 -25.28
C ASP A 185 -0.24 -3.18 -24.48
N LEU A 186 -0.65 -3.10 -23.21
CA LEU A 186 -0.90 -4.29 -22.37
C LEU A 186 -2.18 -4.99 -22.79
N LYS A 187 -3.21 -4.22 -23.16
CA LYS A 187 -4.44 -4.79 -23.74
C LYS A 187 -4.14 -5.56 -25.03
N ASP A 188 -3.34 -4.98 -25.92
CA ASP A 188 -2.99 -5.60 -27.21
C ASP A 188 -2.15 -6.88 -27.02
N LYS A 189 -1.51 -7.05 -25.84
CA LYS A 189 -0.83 -8.28 -25.39
C LYS A 189 -1.74 -9.26 -24.62
N GLY A 190 -3.03 -8.96 -24.48
CA GLY A 190 -4.01 -9.84 -23.82
C GLY A 190 -4.20 -9.64 -22.31
N ALA A 191 -3.58 -8.63 -21.69
CA ALA A 191 -3.65 -8.43 -20.23
C ALA A 191 -4.98 -7.83 -19.73
N GLY A 192 -5.87 -7.40 -20.62
CA GLY A 192 -7.16 -6.78 -20.28
C GLY A 192 -7.19 -5.26 -20.49
N ARG A 193 -8.36 -4.64 -20.23
CA ARG A 193 -8.57 -3.19 -20.46
C ARG A 193 -8.36 -2.32 -19.22
N GLU A 194 -8.14 -2.96 -18.08
CA GLU A 194 -8.10 -2.36 -16.75
C GLU A 194 -6.71 -1.81 -16.35
N TRP A 195 -5.74 -1.76 -17.26
CA TRP A 195 -4.36 -1.37 -16.96
C TRP A 195 -4.06 0.09 -17.30
N PHE A 196 -3.42 0.81 -16.37
CA PHE A 196 -3.11 2.24 -16.49
C PHE A 196 -1.74 2.59 -15.92
N ASP A 197 -1.01 3.52 -16.57
CA ASP A 197 0.14 4.20 -15.98
C ASP A 197 -0.35 5.26 -15.00
N THR A 198 -0.38 4.90 -13.72
CA THR A 198 -0.94 5.73 -12.66
C THR A 198 -0.23 5.45 -11.33
N THR A 199 -0.76 6.01 -10.24
CA THR A 199 -0.40 5.65 -8.87
C THR A 199 -1.69 5.44 -8.05
N PRO A 200 -1.64 4.66 -6.95
CA PRO A 200 -2.75 4.55 -6.01
C PRO A 200 -3.27 5.92 -5.53
N ASP A 201 -2.39 6.90 -5.33
CA ASP A 201 -2.76 8.26 -4.91
C ASP A 201 -3.56 9.01 -5.98
N LYS A 202 -3.18 8.89 -7.25
CA LYS A 202 -3.94 9.50 -8.34
C LYS A 202 -5.33 8.88 -8.45
N VAL A 203 -5.46 7.56 -8.28
CA VAL A 203 -6.77 6.90 -8.28
C VAL A 203 -7.62 7.39 -7.11
N LEU A 204 -7.06 7.47 -5.91
CA LEU A 204 -7.75 8.00 -4.73
C LEU A 204 -8.20 9.46 -4.92
N MET A 205 -7.36 10.29 -5.54
CA MET A 205 -7.73 11.68 -5.88
C MET A 205 -8.93 11.73 -6.83
N LEU A 206 -8.94 10.90 -7.89
CA LEU A 206 -10.06 10.83 -8.82
C LEU A 206 -11.35 10.32 -8.14
N TYR A 207 -11.24 9.31 -7.27
CA TYR A 207 -12.36 8.83 -6.46
C TYR A 207 -12.96 9.96 -5.61
N LYS A 208 -12.13 10.71 -4.89
CA LYS A 208 -12.58 11.87 -4.09
C LYS A 208 -13.26 12.93 -4.96
N HIS A 209 -12.73 13.18 -6.17
CA HIS A 209 -13.35 14.10 -7.11
C HIS A 209 -14.73 13.62 -7.58
N ILE A 210 -14.89 12.33 -7.85
CA ILE A 210 -16.17 11.71 -8.20
C ILE A 210 -17.18 11.90 -7.06
N GLN A 211 -16.79 11.57 -5.82
CA GLN A 211 -17.65 11.72 -4.63
C GLN A 211 -18.13 13.16 -4.44
N LEU A 212 -17.21 14.13 -4.51
CA LEU A 212 -17.56 15.56 -4.41
C LEU A 212 -18.56 16.00 -5.50
N CYS A 213 -18.45 15.45 -6.72
CA CYS A 213 -19.41 15.73 -7.78
C CYS A 213 -20.81 15.15 -7.48
N TYR A 214 -20.87 13.95 -6.90
CA TYR A 214 -22.14 13.32 -6.49
C TYR A 214 -22.82 14.11 -5.36
N GLU A 215 -22.09 14.46 -4.30
CA GLU A 215 -22.62 15.23 -3.16
C GLU A 215 -23.18 16.58 -3.60
N ARG A 216 -22.45 17.31 -4.45
CA ARG A 216 -22.92 18.59 -5.00
C ARG A 216 -24.19 18.43 -5.84
N ARG A 217 -24.30 17.33 -6.58
CA ARG A 217 -25.49 17.06 -7.39
C ARG A 217 -26.70 16.77 -6.48
N LEU A 218 -26.53 15.98 -5.43
CA LEU A 218 -27.58 15.70 -4.45
C LEU A 218 -28.06 16.97 -3.75
N SER A 219 -27.15 17.84 -3.30
CA SER A 219 -27.54 19.08 -2.62
C SER A 219 -28.35 20.03 -3.53
N ILE A 220 -28.02 20.11 -4.82
CA ILE A 220 -28.80 20.88 -5.79
C ILE A 220 -30.21 20.28 -5.96
N TYR A 221 -30.34 18.95 -6.02
CA TYR A 221 -31.64 18.30 -6.12
C TYR A 221 -32.50 18.50 -4.87
N GLU A 222 -31.90 18.46 -3.69
CA GLU A 222 -32.60 18.70 -2.42
C GLU A 222 -33.08 20.16 -2.32
N LEU A 223 -32.23 21.13 -2.66
CA LEU A 223 -32.61 22.55 -2.74
C LEU A 223 -33.80 22.77 -3.70
N TYR A 224 -33.79 22.11 -4.85
CA TYR A 224 -34.88 22.20 -5.82
C TYR A 224 -36.19 21.59 -5.28
N ARG A 225 -36.10 20.50 -4.52
CA ARG A 225 -37.27 19.81 -3.94
C ARG A 225 -37.88 20.57 -2.76
N SER A 226 -37.07 21.28 -1.97
CA SER A 226 -37.52 22.15 -0.87
C SER A 226 -38.04 23.52 -1.32
N SER A 227 -37.84 23.87 -2.59
CA SER A 227 -38.34 25.12 -3.20
C SER A 227 -39.71 24.98 -3.89
N LYS A 228 -40.32 23.79 -3.81
CA LYS A 228 -41.68 23.49 -4.25
C LYS A 228 -42.57 23.20 -3.05
#